data_AF-A0A916Q346-F1
#
_entry.id   AF-A0A916Q346-F1
#
_cell.length_a   1.000
_cell.length_b   1.000
_cell.length_c   1.000
_cell.angle_alpha   90.00
_cell.angle_beta   90.00
_cell.angle_gamma   90.00
#
_symmetry.space_group_name_H-M   'P 1'
#
loop_
_entity.id
_entity.type
_entity.pdbx_description
1 polymer ?
#
loop_
_entity_poly.entity_id
_entity_poly.type
_entity_poly.pdbx_seq_one_letter_code
_entity_poly.pdbx_strand_id
1 'polypeptide(L)'
;MKIADKLNIPNSWLAWIPIAQTWVMVRAAGKSGWWLILLFIPFVNIVIAFILLFAMPVSLGKSSLYGLLPFVPILGIFLYFGLLAFT
;
A
#
# COMPACT_ATOMS: atom_id res chain seq x y z
N MET A 1 7.93 2.80 9.18
CA MET A 1 6.90 1.79 8.85
C MET A 1 7.64 0.60 8.27
N LYS A 2 7.59 -0.59 8.90
CA LYS A 2 8.45 -1.74 8.50
C LYS A 2 8.42 -2.07 7.00
N ILE A 3 7.25 -1.94 6.36
CA ILE A 3 7.09 -2.11 4.90
C ILE A 3 7.91 -1.09 4.10
N ALA A 4 7.79 0.19 4.46
CA ALA A 4 8.55 1.26 3.81
C ALA A 4 10.05 1.15 4.08
N ASP A 5 10.43 0.69 5.28
CA ASP A 5 11.84 0.44 5.63
C ASP A 5 12.42 -0.70 4.77
N LYS A 6 11.66 -1.80 4.55
CA LYS A 6 12.04 -2.90 3.63
C LYS A 6 12.22 -2.43 2.19
N LEU A 7 11.43 -1.45 1.77
CA LEU A 7 11.45 -0.91 0.40
C LEU A 7 12.38 0.31 0.26
N ASN A 8 13.17 0.65 1.28
CA ASN A 8 14.05 1.82 1.33
C ASN A 8 13.32 3.13 0.95
N ILE A 9 12.05 3.26 1.34
CA ILE A 9 11.26 4.47 1.07
C ILE A 9 11.67 5.54 2.09
N PRO A 10 12.10 6.72 1.65
CA PRO A 10 12.49 7.79 2.55
C PRO A 10 11.28 8.28 3.35
N ASN A 11 11.53 8.73 4.58
CA ASN A 11 10.50 9.28 5.47
C ASN A 11 9.38 8.29 5.81
N SER A 12 9.74 7.06 6.17
CA SER A 12 8.78 6.00 6.50
C SER A 12 7.86 6.29 7.70
N TRP A 13 8.15 7.36 8.46
CA TRP A 13 7.29 7.91 9.52
C TRP A 13 6.06 8.64 8.97
N LEU A 14 6.10 9.13 7.72
CA LEU A 14 4.97 9.80 7.07
C LEU A 14 3.74 8.90 6.91
N ALA A 15 3.92 7.59 7.05
CA ALA A 15 2.82 6.62 7.07
C ALA A 15 1.80 6.86 8.21
N TRP A 16 2.18 7.62 9.25
CA TRP A 16 1.29 7.97 10.37
C TRP A 16 0.44 9.22 10.12
N ILE A 17 0.74 9.99 9.07
CA ILE A 17 -0.04 11.17 8.68
C ILE A 17 -1.04 10.74 7.61
N PRO A 18 -2.36 10.89 7.79
CA PRO A 18 -3.37 10.33 6.86
C PRO A 18 -3.14 10.71 5.39
N ILE A 19 -2.81 11.98 5.13
CA ILE A 19 -2.57 12.47 3.77
C ILE A 19 -1.25 11.93 3.23
N ALA A 20 -0.18 12.00 4.02
CA ALA A 20 1.15 11.54 3.57
C ALA A 20 1.26 10.00 3.50
N GLN A 21 0.40 9.26 4.20
CA GLN A 21 0.29 7.81 4.13
C GLN A 21 0.00 7.35 2.69
N THR A 22 -0.88 8.06 1.97
CA THR A 22 -1.19 7.72 0.57
C THR A 22 0.06 7.80 -0.31
N TRP A 23 0.93 8.77 -0.08
CA TRP A 23 2.22 8.88 -0.79
C TRP A 23 3.13 7.69 -0.49
N VAL A 24 3.24 7.30 0.78
CA VAL A 24 4.04 6.13 1.19
C VAL A 24 3.49 4.85 0.57
N MET A 25 2.17 4.67 0.52
CA MET A 25 1.53 3.50 -0.11
C MET A 25 1.76 3.45 -1.63
N VAL A 26 1.67 4.60 -2.31
CA VAL A 26 1.98 4.71 -3.74
C VAL A 26 3.42 4.30 -4.03
N ARG A 27 4.37 4.79 -3.22
CA ARG A 27 5.78 4.40 -3.32
C ARG A 27 5.99 2.92 -3.00
N ALA A 28 5.28 2.39 -1.99
CA ALA A 28 5.35 0.99 -1.62
C ALA A 28 4.80 0.04 -2.70
N ALA A 29 3.90 0.53 -3.55
CA ALA A 29 3.40 -0.19 -4.72
C ALA A 29 4.32 -0.11 -5.97
N GLY A 30 5.51 0.50 -5.83
CA GLY A 30 6.46 0.73 -6.92
C GLY A 30 5.94 1.71 -7.96
N LYS A 31 4.99 2.59 -7.60
CA LYS A 31 4.40 3.58 -8.51
C LYS A 31 5.05 4.95 -8.31
N SER A 32 5.00 5.78 -9.35
CA SER A 32 5.53 7.15 -9.30
C SER A 32 4.60 8.05 -8.47
N GLY A 33 5.14 9.13 -7.90
CA GLY A 33 4.36 10.05 -7.06
C GLY A 33 3.15 10.69 -7.77
N TRP A 34 3.14 10.72 -9.10
CA TRP A 34 2.01 11.21 -9.92
C TRP A 34 0.71 10.43 -9.70
N TRP A 35 0.79 9.17 -9.29
CA TRP A 35 -0.38 8.36 -8.96
C TRP A 35 -1.19 8.92 -7.79
N LEU A 36 -0.56 9.75 -6.95
CA LEU A 36 -1.23 10.45 -5.85
C LEU A 36 -2.30 11.43 -6.35
N ILE A 37 -2.12 12.04 -7.52
CA ILE A 37 -3.13 12.93 -8.13
C ILE A 37 -4.39 12.14 -8.50
N LEU A 38 -4.21 10.91 -8.98
CA LEU A 38 -5.33 10.03 -9.37
C LEU A 38 -6.19 9.63 -8.16
N LEU A 39 -5.63 9.64 -6.95
CA LEU A 39 -6.36 9.37 -5.71
C LEU A 39 -7.29 10.53 -5.28
N PHE A 40 -7.14 11.73 -5.85
CA PHE A 40 -8.04 12.85 -5.59
C PHE A 40 -9.22 12.93 -6.57
N ILE A 41 -9.22 12.12 -7.64
CA ILE A 41 -10.31 12.06 -8.60
C ILE A 41 -11.36 11.06 -8.07
N PRO A 42 -12.61 11.48 -7.81
CA PRO A 42 -13.67 10.58 -7.37
C PRO A 42 -13.87 9.40 -8.34
N PHE A 43 -14.21 8.23 -7.80
CA PHE A 43 -14.36 6.95 -8.52
C PHE A 43 -13.06 6.35 -9.06
N VAL A 44 -12.18 7.17 -9.65
CA VAL A 44 -10.83 6.75 -10.07
C VAL A 44 -10.01 6.34 -8.85
N ASN A 45 -10.13 7.07 -7.75
CA ASN A 45 -9.45 6.77 -6.49
C ASN A 45 -9.70 5.35 -5.97
N ILE A 46 -10.92 4.80 -6.16
CA ILE A 46 -11.27 3.43 -5.78
C ILE A 46 -10.45 2.45 -6.61
N VAL A 47 -10.50 2.58 -7.95
CA VAL A 47 -9.76 1.71 -8.88
C VAL A 47 -8.26 1.75 -8.59
N ILE A 48 -7.71 2.95 -8.37
CA ILE A 48 -6.30 3.13 -8.04
C ILE A 48 -5.97 2.51 -6.69
N ALA A 49 -6.81 2.66 -5.67
CA ALA A 49 -6.61 2.02 -4.37
C ALA A 49 -6.54 0.49 -4.48
N PHE A 50 -7.42 -0.12 -5.28
CA PHE A 50 -7.33 -1.56 -5.59
C PHE A 50 -6.00 -1.90 -6.27
N ILE A 51 -5.61 -1.17 -7.32
CA ILE A 51 -4.33 -1.43 -8.01
C ILE A 51 -3.14 -1.36 -7.05
N LEU A 52 -3.08 -0.33 -6.19
CA LEU A 52 -2.01 -0.18 -5.20
C LEU A 52 -1.99 -1.33 -4.20
N LEU A 53 -3.16 -1.80 -3.79
CA LEU A 53 -3.34 -2.90 -2.84
C LEU A 53 -2.83 -4.24 -3.38
N PHE A 54 -2.99 -4.51 -4.68
CA PHE A 54 -2.43 -5.70 -5.33
C PHE A 54 -0.95 -5.54 -5.74
N ALA A 55 -0.48 -4.30 -5.95
CA ALA A 55 0.89 -4.02 -6.38
C ALA A 55 1.91 -3.91 -5.24
N MET A 56 1.49 -3.52 -4.04
CA MET A 56 2.38 -3.46 -2.86
C MET A 56 3.05 -4.80 -2.53
N PRO A 57 2.33 -5.95 -2.46
CA PRO A 57 2.94 -7.24 -2.19
C PRO A 57 4.01 -7.61 -3.22
N VAL A 58 3.78 -7.29 -4.49
CA VAL A 58 4.70 -7.58 -5.60
C VAL A 58 6.03 -6.84 -5.42
N SER A 59 5.99 -5.61 -4.90
CA SER A 59 7.20 -4.83 -4.63
C SER A 59 8.05 -5.44 -3.50
N LEU A 60 7.44 -6.26 -2.64
CA LEU A 60 8.11 -7.03 -1.60
C LEU A 60 8.46 -8.47 -2.05
N GLY A 61 8.33 -8.79 -3.35
CA GLY A 61 8.58 -10.13 -3.88
C GLY A 61 7.52 -11.18 -3.52
N LYS A 62 6.33 -10.75 -3.10
CA LYS A 62 5.20 -11.63 -2.75
C LYS A 62 4.18 -11.69 -3.89
N SER A 63 3.31 -12.71 -3.86
CA SER A 63 2.21 -12.86 -4.82
C SER A 63 1.24 -11.67 -4.75
N SER A 64 0.69 -11.26 -5.90
CA SER A 64 -0.37 -10.24 -5.94
C SER A 64 -1.64 -10.67 -5.19
N LEU A 65 -1.85 -11.98 -5.01
CA LEU A 65 -3.00 -12.55 -4.28
C LEU A 65 -3.09 -12.09 -2.82
N TYR A 66 -1.99 -11.63 -2.22
CA TYR A 66 -2.04 -11.01 -0.89
C TYR A 66 -2.97 -9.78 -0.87
N GLY A 67 -3.19 -9.13 -2.02
CA GLY A 67 -4.20 -8.08 -2.16
C GLY A 67 -5.65 -8.53 -1.92
N LEU A 68 -5.92 -9.84 -1.83
CA LEU A 68 -7.25 -10.32 -1.44
C LEU A 68 -7.45 -10.36 0.09
N LEU A 69 -6.36 -10.36 0.86
CA LEU A 69 -6.41 -10.50 2.32
C LEU A 69 -7.27 -9.43 3.00
N PRO A 70 -7.22 -8.13 2.61
CA PRO A 70 -8.06 -7.10 3.24
C PRO A 70 -9.57 -7.35 3.15
N PHE A 71 -10.03 -8.17 2.20
CA PHE A 71 -11.45 -8.50 2.04
C PHE A 71 -11.91 -9.63 2.98
N VAL A 72 -10.99 -10.28 3.69
CA VAL A 72 -11.35 -11.22 4.75
C VAL A 72 -11.92 -10.44 5.95
N PRO A 73 -13.16 -10.70 6.38
CA PRO A 73 -13.77 -9.93 7.46
C PRO A 73 -13.00 -10.11 8.79
N ILE A 74 -13.15 -9.12 9.68
CA ILE A 74 -12.58 -9.05 11.04
C ILE A 74 -11.05 -8.90 11.09
N LEU A 75 -10.30 -9.75 10.39
CA LEU A 75 -8.84 -9.85 10.52
C LEU A 75 -8.06 -9.54 9.23
N GLY A 76 -8.72 -9.46 8.07
CA GLY A 76 -8.05 -9.37 6.78
C GLY A 76 -7.07 -8.22 6.63
N ILE A 77 -7.45 -7.03 7.10
CA ILE A 77 -6.60 -5.83 7.05
C ILE A 77 -5.35 -5.97 7.93
N PHE A 78 -5.49 -6.59 9.11
CA PHE A 78 -4.38 -6.82 10.04
C PHE A 78 -3.43 -7.89 9.50
N LEU A 79 -3.97 -8.97 8.95
CA LEU A 79 -3.18 -10.02 8.29
C LEU A 79 -2.41 -9.48 7.09
N TYR A 80 -3.06 -8.65 6.27
CA TYR A 80 -2.42 -8.01 5.12
C TYR A 80 -1.18 -7.20 5.55
N PHE A 81 -1.36 -6.20 6.42
CA PHE A 81 -0.23 -5.36 6.83
C PHE A 81 0.80 -6.14 7.66
N GLY A 82 0.37 -7.08 8.51
CA GLY A 82 1.25 -7.92 9.31
C GLY A 82 2.15 -8.81 8.46
N LEU A 83 1.59 -9.53 7.47
CA LEU A 83 2.34 -10.39 6.56
C LEU A 83 3.28 -9.60 5.66
N LEU A 84 2.88 -8.42 5.18
CA LEU A 84 3.78 -7.56 4.41
C LEU A 84 4.91 -6.96 5.29
N ALA A 85 4.60 -6.59 6.54
CA ALA A 85 5.56 -5.97 7.44
C ALA A 85 6.60 -6.96 7.99
N PHE A 86 6.21 -8.19 8.34
CA PHE A 86 7.04 -9.10 9.12
C PHE A 86 7.54 -10.32 8.36
N THR A 87 6.94 -10.67 7.22
CA THR A 87 7.41 -11.76 6.34
C THR A 87 8.13 -11.18 5.14
#